data_AF-A0AAW2UGN8-F1
#
_entry.id   AF-A0AAW2UGN8-F1
#
_cell.length_a   1.000
_cell.length_b   1.000
_cell.length_c   1.000
_cell.angle_alpha   90.00
_cell.angle_beta   90.00
_cell.angle_gamma   90.00
#
_symmetry.space_group_name_H-M   'P 1'
#
loop_
_entity.id
_entity.type
_entity.pdbx_description
1 polymer ?
#
loop_
_entity_poly.entity_id
_entity_poly.type
_entity_poly.pdbx_seq_one_letter_code
_entity_poly.pdbx_strand_id
1 'polypeptide(L)'
;MLNPLCRFWFRTNLSITCVVSPFHGKLCSLQLKLFSSAARPISSFAKADSFSANYLMKTWGLSREKAFSAAKHLNIESTEKPDSVIAFLKIHGFTTEQIRRMVRRVNFVSTTKLGRILCCDLQRHLLPNVEVLREAGVPDKKISFLMVHQPRIFMVDEKRFRKTVEEVQKMGFSTSGLRFVLALEVCRSMSKSMWEKKVAIYKKWGCSDDEIISAFEKLPQCMSVSVDKIMAVMDFLVNNMGFDHSLVEKAATNLL
;
A
#
# COMPACT_ATOMS: atom_id res chain seq x y z
N MET A 1 4.92 11.10 -33.33
CA MET A 1 5.58 10.36 -32.23
C MET A 1 4.59 10.28 -31.06
N LEU A 2 4.35 9.09 -30.50
CA LEU A 2 3.35 8.89 -29.44
C LEU A 2 3.93 9.20 -28.05
N ASN A 3 3.15 9.92 -27.25
CA ASN A 3 3.39 10.42 -25.89
C ASN A 3 3.91 9.35 -24.90
N PRO A 4 4.93 9.61 -24.06
CA PRO A 4 5.46 8.67 -23.06
C PRO A 4 4.44 8.27 -21.97
N LEU A 5 3.44 9.10 -21.64
CA LEU A 5 2.33 8.67 -20.77
C LEU A 5 1.39 7.65 -21.44
N CYS A 6 1.33 7.60 -22.77
CA CYS A 6 0.61 6.54 -23.50
C CYS A 6 1.37 5.21 -23.51
N ARG A 7 2.72 5.24 -23.39
CA ARG A 7 3.54 4.03 -23.18
C ARG A 7 3.46 3.52 -21.74
N PHE A 8 3.07 4.38 -20.79
CA PHE A 8 3.01 4.07 -19.36
C PHE A 8 2.04 2.94 -19.01
N TRP A 9 1.03 2.64 -19.84
CA TRP A 9 0.01 1.61 -19.52
C TRP A 9 -0.63 0.85 -20.70
N PHE A 10 -0.05 0.82 -21.91
CA PHE A 10 -0.56 -0.02 -23.02
C PHE A 10 0.51 -0.74 -23.87
N ARG A 11 0.53 -2.08 -23.75
CA ARG A 11 0.49 -3.04 -24.87
C ARG A 11 -0.24 -4.31 -24.42
N THR A 12 -1.53 -4.42 -24.76
CA THR A 12 -2.17 -5.51 -25.53
C THR A 12 -3.68 -5.25 -25.63
N ASN A 13 -4.23 -5.53 -26.82
CA ASN A 13 -5.59 -5.24 -27.29
C ASN A 13 -6.68 -6.00 -26.53
N LEU A 14 -7.85 -5.36 -26.33
CA LEU A 14 -9.08 -5.73 -27.04
C LEU A 14 -10.09 -4.57 -26.94
N SER A 15 -10.55 -4.11 -28.09
CA SER A 15 -11.71 -3.24 -28.23
C SER A 15 -12.98 -3.93 -27.71
N ILE A 16 -13.92 -3.16 -27.17
CA ILE A 16 -15.34 -3.11 -27.61
C ILE A 16 -16.06 -2.01 -26.79
N THR A 17 -16.40 -0.95 -27.54
CA THR A 17 -17.52 0.00 -27.47
C THR A 17 -18.17 0.40 -26.14
N CYS A 18 -18.15 1.71 -25.89
CA CYS A 18 -19.15 2.42 -25.08
C CYS A 18 -20.57 2.19 -25.61
N VAL A 19 -21.51 1.91 -24.70
CA VAL A 19 -22.92 2.28 -24.86
C VAL A 19 -23.25 3.25 -23.74
N VAL A 20 -23.68 4.44 -24.13
CA VAL A 20 -24.16 5.50 -23.24
C VAL A 20 -25.64 5.27 -23.03
N SER A 21 -26.14 5.35 -21.79
CA SER A 21 -27.41 6.04 -21.56
C SER A 21 -27.68 6.42 -20.10
N PRO A 22 -28.50 7.48 -19.88
CA PRO A 22 -28.66 8.20 -18.63
C PRO A 22 -29.98 7.84 -17.91
N PHE A 23 -30.10 8.15 -16.62
CA PHE A 23 -31.23 8.87 -15.98
C PHE A 23 -31.23 8.73 -14.45
N HIS A 24 -31.24 9.90 -13.80
CA HIS A 24 -32.02 10.33 -12.62
C HIS A 24 -32.31 9.41 -11.42
N GLY A 25 -31.85 9.88 -10.26
CA GLY A 25 -32.75 10.30 -9.17
C GLY A 25 -33.11 9.29 -8.08
N LYS A 26 -32.62 9.51 -6.85
CA LYS A 26 -33.41 10.02 -5.70
C LYS A 26 -32.63 9.88 -4.38
N LEU A 27 -32.77 10.92 -3.57
CA LEU A 27 -32.50 10.96 -2.14
C LEU A 27 -33.30 9.87 -1.41
N CYS A 28 -32.68 9.21 -0.44
CA CYS A 28 -33.40 8.44 0.57
C CYS A 28 -32.98 8.93 1.95
N SER A 29 -33.92 9.62 2.60
CA SER A 29 -33.91 9.99 4.01
C SER A 29 -33.92 8.75 4.89
N LEU A 30 -33.00 8.64 5.84
CA LEU A 30 -33.15 7.77 7.00
C LEU A 30 -33.01 8.59 8.27
N GLN A 31 -34.07 8.52 9.05
CA GLN A 31 -34.33 9.31 10.25
C GLN A 31 -33.30 9.06 11.34
N LEU A 32 -32.87 10.15 11.99
CA LEU A 32 -32.26 10.15 13.31
C LEU A 32 -33.27 9.62 14.32
N LYS A 33 -33.11 8.36 14.74
CA LYS A 33 -33.62 7.90 16.03
C LYS A 33 -32.52 8.11 17.06
N LEU A 34 -32.64 9.22 17.79
CA LEU A 34 -32.05 9.40 19.11
C LEU A 34 -32.56 8.27 20.01
N PHE A 35 -31.67 7.36 20.40
CA PHE A 35 -31.91 6.48 21.54
C PHE A 35 -31.02 6.91 22.71
N SER A 36 -31.74 7.31 23.76
CA SER A 36 -31.35 7.50 25.15
C SER A 36 -30.12 6.71 25.59
N SER A 37 -29.19 7.42 26.25
CA SER A 37 -28.09 6.87 27.03
C SER A 37 -28.62 5.93 28.11
N ALA A 38 -28.43 4.63 27.89
CA ALA A 38 -28.21 3.69 28.97
C ALA A 38 -26.73 3.30 28.87
N ALA A 39 -25.95 3.75 29.84
CA ALA A 39 -24.57 3.33 30.02
C ALA A 39 -24.55 1.79 30.04
N ARG A 40 -23.97 1.17 29.01
CA ARG A 40 -23.67 -0.26 29.07
C ARG A 40 -22.65 -0.44 30.18
N PRO A 41 -22.79 -1.47 31.03
CA PRO A 41 -21.80 -1.74 32.05
C PRO A 41 -20.45 -1.89 31.37
N ILE A 42 -19.43 -1.22 31.90
CA ILE A 42 -18.04 -1.58 31.70
C ILE A 42 -17.95 -3.01 32.24
N SER A 43 -18.23 -4.01 31.40
CA SER A 43 -18.21 -5.41 31.80
C SER A 43 -16.75 -5.79 32.03
N SER A 44 -16.37 -5.60 33.28
CA SER A 44 -15.36 -6.30 34.07
C SER A 44 -14.05 -6.64 33.37
N PHE A 45 -12.99 -6.13 33.96
CA PHE A 45 -11.58 -6.54 33.86
C PHE A 45 -11.35 -8.05 34.10
N ALA A 46 -11.91 -8.92 33.26
CA ALA A 46 -11.40 -10.26 33.06
C ALA A 46 -10.42 -10.20 31.87
N LYS A 47 -9.26 -9.55 32.06
CA LYS A 47 -8.11 -9.75 31.16
C LYS A 47 -7.54 -11.14 31.47
N ALA A 48 -8.27 -12.16 31.05
CA ALA A 48 -7.74 -13.51 30.97
C ALA A 48 -6.52 -13.49 30.06
N ASP A 49 -5.50 -14.24 30.46
CA ASP A 49 -4.35 -14.61 29.66
C ASP A 49 -4.79 -15.19 28.31
N SER A 50 -4.98 -14.33 27.32
CA SER A 50 -5.22 -14.79 25.96
C SER A 50 -3.92 -15.42 25.48
N PHE A 51 -3.95 -16.73 25.25
CA PHE A 51 -2.82 -17.48 24.69
C PHE A 51 -2.24 -16.77 23.46
N SER A 52 -3.11 -16.30 22.55
CA SER A 52 -2.73 -15.47 21.39
C SER A 52 -1.96 -14.22 21.79
N ALA A 53 -2.44 -13.45 22.79
CA ALA A 53 -1.77 -12.24 23.22
C ALA A 53 -0.40 -12.55 23.86
N ASN A 54 -0.33 -13.57 24.71
CA ASN A 54 0.92 -13.98 25.37
C ASN A 54 1.96 -14.50 24.37
N TYR A 55 1.53 -15.31 23.40
CA TYR A 55 2.38 -15.76 22.29
C TYR A 55 2.88 -14.57 21.44
N LEU A 56 2.00 -13.63 21.07
CA LEU A 56 2.38 -12.45 20.31
C LEU A 56 3.35 -11.52 21.07
N MET A 57 3.21 -11.40 22.39
CA MET A 57 4.17 -10.66 23.22
C MET A 57 5.52 -11.36 23.26
N LYS A 58 5.54 -12.66 23.61
CA LYS A 58 6.77 -13.43 23.82
C LYS A 58 7.54 -13.65 22.52
N THR A 59 6.87 -14.13 21.48
CA THR A 59 7.51 -14.56 20.23
C THR A 59 7.78 -13.37 19.31
N TRP A 60 6.80 -12.45 19.20
CA TRP A 60 6.83 -11.37 18.22
C TRP A 60 7.19 -10.00 18.80
N GLY A 61 7.35 -9.89 20.12
CA GLY A 61 7.82 -8.68 20.80
C GLY A 61 6.83 -7.52 20.70
N LEU A 62 5.52 -7.81 20.64
CA LEU A 62 4.47 -6.79 20.67
C LEU A 62 4.29 -6.23 22.09
N SER A 63 3.90 -4.95 22.18
CA SER A 63 3.44 -4.38 23.46
C SER A 63 2.14 -5.08 23.88
N ARG A 64 1.88 -5.09 25.20
CA ARG A 64 0.65 -5.66 25.77
C ARG A 64 -0.59 -5.15 25.03
N GLU A 65 -0.70 -3.84 24.81
CA GLU A 65 -1.83 -3.24 24.11
C GLU A 65 -2.00 -3.77 22.68
N LYS A 66 -0.92 -3.81 21.89
CA LYS A 66 -0.95 -4.30 20.50
C LYS A 66 -1.27 -5.79 20.44
N ALA A 67 -0.70 -6.59 21.35
CA ALA A 67 -0.91 -8.02 21.40
C ALA A 67 -2.36 -8.38 21.74
N PHE A 68 -2.95 -7.74 22.76
CA PHE A 68 -4.35 -7.96 23.13
C PHE A 68 -5.31 -7.42 22.06
N SER A 69 -4.98 -6.29 21.40
CA SER A 69 -5.78 -5.80 20.28
C SER A 69 -5.74 -6.77 19.10
N ALA A 70 -4.58 -7.32 18.76
CA ALA A 70 -4.44 -8.30 17.69
C ALA A 70 -5.12 -9.63 18.02
N ALA A 71 -4.99 -10.12 19.25
CA ALA A 71 -5.61 -11.36 19.72
C ALA A 71 -7.14 -11.39 19.56
N LYS A 72 -7.82 -10.24 19.61
CA LYS A 72 -9.27 -10.15 19.34
C LYS A 72 -9.66 -10.58 17.92
N HIS A 73 -8.73 -10.48 16.97
CA HIS A 73 -8.98 -10.80 15.56
C HIS A 73 -8.16 -11.99 15.07
N LEU A 74 -7.21 -12.46 15.87
CA LEU A 74 -6.32 -13.58 15.57
C LEU A 74 -6.65 -14.70 16.54
N ASN A 75 -7.49 -15.63 16.09
CA ASN A 75 -7.74 -16.86 16.83
C ASN A 75 -6.55 -17.81 16.62
N ILE A 76 -5.44 -17.56 17.32
CA ILE A 76 -4.25 -18.43 17.30
C ILE A 76 -4.50 -19.54 18.32
N GLU A 77 -5.07 -20.64 17.85
CA GLU A 77 -5.29 -21.84 18.68
C GLU A 77 -4.01 -22.70 18.79
N SER A 78 -3.09 -22.57 17.84
CA SER A 78 -1.81 -23.30 17.78
C SER A 78 -0.68 -22.40 17.28
N THR A 79 0.55 -22.64 17.79
CA THR A 79 1.75 -21.91 17.35
C THR A 79 2.40 -22.52 16.10
N GLU A 80 1.99 -23.71 15.66
CA GLU A 80 2.64 -24.43 14.55
C GLU A 80 2.71 -23.60 13.27
N LYS A 81 1.61 -22.95 12.90
CA LYS A 81 1.52 -22.11 11.69
C LYS A 81 2.34 -20.82 11.78
N PRO A 82 2.22 -19.98 12.82
CA PRO A 82 3.06 -18.79 12.93
C PRO A 82 4.55 -19.12 13.17
N ASP A 83 4.88 -20.23 13.84
CA ASP A 83 6.27 -20.66 14.03
C ASP A 83 6.88 -21.19 12.72
N SER A 84 6.11 -21.91 11.89
CA SER A 84 6.58 -22.33 10.57
C SER A 84 6.84 -21.13 9.65
N VAL A 85 6.01 -20.09 9.72
CA VAL A 85 6.25 -18.79 9.05
C VAL A 85 7.57 -18.16 9.51
N ILE A 86 7.87 -18.16 10.81
CA ILE A 86 9.15 -17.62 11.33
C ILE A 86 10.32 -18.46 10.81
N ALA A 87 10.23 -19.79 10.92
CA ALA A 87 11.28 -20.71 10.48
C ALA A 87 11.57 -20.53 9.00
N PHE A 88 10.51 -20.44 8.20
CA PHE A 88 10.57 -20.18 6.77
C PHE A 88 11.27 -18.86 6.44
N LEU A 89 10.85 -17.74 7.07
CA LEU A 89 11.50 -16.46 6.85
C LEU A 89 12.99 -16.51 7.20
N LYS A 90 13.36 -17.21 8.28
CA LYS A 90 14.76 -17.39 8.67
C LYS A 90 15.57 -18.19 7.66
N ILE A 91 15.03 -19.30 7.15
CA ILE A 91 15.68 -20.14 6.12
C ILE A 91 15.98 -19.31 4.87
N HIS A 92 15.12 -18.34 4.53
CA HIS A 92 15.30 -17.48 3.35
C HIS A 92 16.09 -16.20 3.61
N GLY A 93 16.82 -16.13 4.73
CA GLY A 93 17.79 -15.08 5.02
C GLY A 93 17.24 -13.90 5.83
N PHE A 94 16.01 -13.96 6.33
CA PHE A 94 15.47 -12.90 7.18
C PHE A 94 15.87 -13.09 8.65
N THR A 95 16.46 -12.04 9.22
CA THR A 95 16.84 -12.01 10.62
C THR A 95 15.62 -11.90 11.53
N THR A 96 15.74 -12.43 12.76
CA THR A 96 14.70 -12.29 13.79
C THR A 96 14.32 -10.83 14.03
N GLU A 97 15.26 -9.89 13.94
CA GLU A 97 14.95 -8.46 14.13
C GLU A 97 14.18 -7.86 12.94
N GLN A 98 14.48 -8.26 11.70
CA GLN A 98 13.67 -7.85 10.54
C GLN A 98 12.22 -8.36 10.67
N ILE A 99 12.05 -9.61 11.09
CA ILE A 99 10.74 -10.22 11.33
C ILE A 99 9.98 -9.47 12.44
N ARG A 100 10.65 -9.17 13.57
CA ARG A 100 10.06 -8.36 14.65
C ARG A 100 9.68 -6.96 14.20
N ARG A 101 10.55 -6.28 13.46
CA ARG A 101 10.26 -4.93 12.92
C ARG A 101 9.05 -4.94 11.99
N MET A 102 8.94 -5.95 11.13
CA MET A 102 7.77 -6.13 10.25
C MET A 102 6.47 -6.21 11.07
N VAL A 103 6.46 -6.95 12.17
CA VAL A 103 5.27 -7.10 13.02
C VAL A 103 4.99 -5.86 13.87
N ARG A 104 6.01 -5.23 14.47
CA ARG A 104 5.82 -3.99 15.28
C ARG A 104 5.24 -2.82 14.48
N ARG A 105 5.58 -2.74 13.19
CA ARG A 105 5.16 -1.67 12.26
C ARG A 105 3.73 -1.86 11.74
N VAL A 106 3.07 -2.97 12.05
CA VAL A 106 1.63 -3.09 11.80
C VAL A 106 0.89 -2.14 12.75
N ASN A 107 0.31 -1.08 12.19
CA ASN A 107 -0.46 -0.10 12.97
C ASN A 107 -1.76 -0.72 13.51
N PHE A 108 -2.19 -0.22 14.68
CA PHE A 108 -3.32 -0.70 15.49
C PHE A 108 -4.63 -0.90 14.70
N VAL A 109 -4.84 -0.10 13.65
CA VAL A 109 -6.07 -0.09 12.83
C VAL A 109 -6.17 -1.30 11.87
N SER A 110 -5.09 -2.06 11.65
CA SER A 110 -5.11 -3.22 10.73
C SER A 110 -4.60 -4.49 11.39
N THR A 111 -5.33 -4.98 12.38
CA THR A 111 -5.23 -6.36 12.90
C THR A 111 -5.40 -7.41 11.79
N THR A 112 -6.05 -7.05 10.68
CA THR A 112 -6.09 -7.80 9.41
C THR A 112 -4.75 -7.91 8.68
N LYS A 113 -3.82 -6.96 8.83
CA LYS A 113 -2.48 -7.00 8.18
C LYS A 113 -1.58 -8.02 8.87
N LEU A 114 -1.59 -8.07 10.21
CA LEU A 114 -0.85 -9.07 10.98
C LEU A 114 -1.42 -10.47 10.77
N GLY A 115 -2.75 -10.62 10.76
CA GLY A 115 -3.39 -11.90 10.46
C GLY A 115 -3.09 -12.44 9.08
N ARG A 116 -2.98 -11.59 8.06
CA ARG A 116 -2.54 -12.05 6.74
C ARG A 116 -1.09 -12.51 6.75
N ILE A 117 -0.19 -11.84 7.46
CA ILE A 117 1.21 -12.27 7.50
C ILE A 117 1.37 -13.58 8.29
N LEU A 118 0.64 -13.73 9.39
CA LEU A 118 0.71 -14.92 10.25
C LEU A 118 -0.11 -16.10 9.74
N CYS A 119 -1.19 -15.84 8.98
CA CYS A 119 -2.15 -16.86 8.57
C CYS A 119 -2.26 -17.05 7.05
N CYS A 120 -1.71 -16.16 6.20
CA CYS A 120 -1.65 -16.43 4.76
C CYS A 120 -0.51 -17.36 4.42
N ASP A 121 -0.68 -18.05 3.31
CA ASP A 121 0.36 -18.84 2.66
C ASP A 121 1.44 -17.90 2.09
N LEU A 122 2.38 -17.53 2.97
CA LEU A 122 3.58 -16.79 2.60
C LEU A 122 4.41 -17.58 1.58
N GLN A 123 4.35 -18.91 1.62
CA GLN A 123 5.07 -19.76 0.71
C GLN A 123 4.58 -19.58 -0.73
N ARG A 124 3.27 -19.47 -0.92
CA ARG A 124 2.68 -19.30 -2.24
C ARG A 124 2.91 -17.92 -2.87
N HIS A 125 3.01 -16.85 -2.07
CA HIS A 125 3.06 -15.49 -2.63
C HIS A 125 4.30 -14.68 -2.22
N LEU A 126 4.71 -14.74 -0.95
CA LEU A 126 5.81 -13.91 -0.45
C LEU A 126 7.13 -14.29 -1.11
N LEU A 127 7.51 -15.57 -1.07
CA LEU A 127 8.81 -15.99 -1.60
C LEU A 127 8.94 -15.84 -3.11
N PRO A 128 8.00 -16.32 -3.94
CA PRO A 128 8.12 -16.13 -5.38
C PRO A 128 8.32 -14.65 -5.73
N ASN A 129 7.62 -13.75 -5.04
CA ASN A 129 7.75 -12.31 -5.24
C ASN A 129 9.07 -11.73 -4.68
N VAL A 130 9.63 -12.29 -3.61
CA VAL A 130 10.98 -11.93 -3.13
C VAL A 130 12.03 -12.35 -4.16
N GLU A 131 11.93 -13.55 -4.72
CA GLU A 131 12.87 -14.03 -5.75
C GLU A 131 12.78 -13.20 -7.03
N VAL A 132 11.57 -12.80 -7.46
CA VAL A 132 11.40 -11.86 -8.58
C VAL A 132 12.19 -10.55 -8.35
N LEU A 133 12.21 -10.01 -7.13
CA LEU A 133 12.99 -8.81 -6.83
C LEU A 133 14.51 -9.08 -6.86
N ARG A 134 14.95 -10.25 -6.35
CA ARG A 134 16.35 -10.66 -6.39
C ARG A 134 16.84 -10.86 -7.82
N GLU A 135 16.07 -11.56 -8.65
CA GLU A 135 16.30 -11.74 -10.08
C GLU A 135 16.39 -10.39 -10.81
N ALA A 136 15.55 -9.42 -10.43
CA ALA A 136 15.59 -8.06 -10.97
C ALA A 136 16.80 -7.23 -10.46
N GLY A 137 17.65 -7.78 -9.57
CA GLY A 137 18.83 -7.11 -9.03
C GLY A 137 18.53 -6.13 -7.91
N VAL A 138 17.37 -6.23 -7.24
CA VAL A 138 17.05 -5.40 -6.08
C VAL A 138 17.85 -5.87 -4.87
N PRO A 139 18.63 -5.00 -4.19
CA PRO A 139 19.42 -5.40 -3.03
C PRO A 139 18.55 -5.92 -1.88
N ASP A 140 19.00 -6.97 -1.18
CA ASP A 140 18.26 -7.57 -0.05
C ASP A 140 17.89 -6.54 1.04
N LYS A 141 18.73 -5.52 1.27
CA LYS A 141 18.42 -4.43 2.21
C LYS A 141 17.15 -3.66 1.81
N LYS A 142 16.89 -3.48 0.51
CA LYS A 142 15.69 -2.81 -0.02
C LYS A 142 14.48 -3.74 -0.03
N ILE A 143 14.69 -5.02 -0.33
CA ILE A 143 13.64 -6.04 -0.19
C ILE A 143 13.17 -6.12 1.28
N SER A 144 14.12 -6.18 2.22
CA SER A 144 13.83 -6.15 3.65
C SER A 144 13.08 -4.88 4.07
N PHE A 145 13.46 -3.72 3.54
CA PHE A 145 12.73 -2.48 3.77
C PHE A 145 11.26 -2.60 3.31
N LEU A 146 11.03 -3.10 2.09
CA LEU A 146 9.68 -3.32 1.57
C LEU A 146 8.87 -4.30 2.41
N MET A 147 9.46 -5.40 2.87
CA MET A 147 8.73 -6.35 3.69
C MET A 147 8.35 -5.77 5.05
N VAL A 148 9.23 -4.96 5.66
CA VAL A 148 8.96 -4.34 6.97
C VAL A 148 7.89 -3.26 6.86
N HIS A 149 7.95 -2.44 5.81
CA HIS A 149 7.06 -1.28 5.66
C HIS A 149 5.77 -1.63 4.92
N GLN A 150 5.85 -2.43 3.86
CA GLN A 150 4.75 -2.75 2.98
C GLN A 150 4.66 -4.23 2.54
N PRO A 151 4.48 -5.17 3.48
CA PRO A 151 4.42 -6.61 3.19
C PRO A 151 3.27 -7.00 2.24
N ARG A 152 2.24 -6.16 2.10
CA ARG A 152 1.08 -6.42 1.22
C ARG A 152 1.44 -6.48 -0.26
N ILE A 153 2.52 -5.81 -0.68
CA ILE A 153 2.89 -5.81 -2.11
C ILE A 153 3.25 -7.21 -2.61
N PHE A 154 3.72 -8.08 -1.70
CA PHE A 154 4.10 -9.45 -1.99
C PHE A 154 2.91 -10.43 -1.92
N MET A 155 1.72 -9.98 -1.53
CA MET A 155 0.54 -10.85 -1.35
C MET A 155 -0.31 -10.91 -2.62
N VAL A 156 0.34 -11.17 -3.74
CA VAL A 156 -0.28 -11.29 -5.07
C VAL A 156 0.39 -12.42 -5.85
N ASP A 157 -0.29 -12.90 -6.88
CA ASP A 157 0.28 -13.87 -7.83
C ASP A 157 1.61 -13.37 -8.43
N GLU A 158 2.56 -14.28 -8.57
CA GLU A 158 3.93 -14.00 -9.02
C GLU A 158 3.95 -13.37 -10.43
N LYS A 159 3.15 -13.87 -11.37
CA LYS A 159 3.11 -13.34 -12.73
C LYS A 159 2.64 -11.89 -12.74
N ARG A 160 1.65 -11.58 -11.91
CA ARG A 160 1.16 -10.20 -11.74
C ARG A 160 2.19 -9.31 -11.07
N PHE A 161 2.95 -9.82 -10.10
CA PHE A 161 4.00 -9.07 -9.43
C PHE A 161 5.17 -8.78 -10.37
N ARG A 162 5.67 -9.79 -11.07
CA ARG A 162 6.74 -9.71 -12.08
C ARG A 162 6.41 -8.68 -13.14
N LYS A 163 5.19 -8.68 -13.67
CA LYS A 163 4.73 -7.66 -14.62
C LYS A 163 4.90 -6.24 -14.06
N THR A 164 4.52 -5.99 -12.80
CA THR A 164 4.70 -4.68 -12.18
C THR A 164 6.18 -4.32 -11.99
N VAL A 165 7.04 -5.28 -11.62
CA VAL A 165 8.49 -5.08 -11.50
C VAL A 165 9.09 -4.65 -12.84
N GLU A 166 8.75 -5.36 -13.92
CA GLU A 166 9.19 -5.03 -15.28
C GLU A 166 8.66 -3.67 -15.75
N GLU A 167 7.43 -3.31 -15.43
CA GLU A 167 6.85 -2.00 -15.74
C GLU A 167 7.63 -0.87 -15.07
N VAL A 168 7.96 -1.01 -13.77
CA VAL A 168 8.76 -0.02 -13.04
C VAL A 168 10.20 0.07 -13.59
N GLN A 169 10.79 -1.05 -14.02
CA GLN A 169 12.10 -1.02 -14.70
C GLN A 169 12.03 -0.28 -16.04
N LYS A 170 10.98 -0.51 -16.83
CA LYS A 170 10.75 0.18 -18.12
C LYS A 170 10.53 1.69 -17.95
N MET A 171 10.13 2.14 -16.77
CA MET A 171 10.04 3.56 -16.40
C MET A 171 11.40 4.17 -16.04
N GLY A 172 12.52 3.46 -16.21
CA GLY A 172 13.86 4.01 -15.98
C GLY A 172 14.33 4.01 -14.53
N PHE A 173 13.54 3.46 -13.59
CA PHE A 173 13.98 3.35 -12.20
C PHE A 173 15.10 2.33 -12.05
N SER A 174 16.23 2.75 -11.47
CA SER A 174 17.29 1.83 -11.07
C SER A 174 16.83 0.91 -9.94
N THR A 175 16.94 -0.41 -10.14
CA THR A 175 16.53 -1.45 -9.18
C THR A 175 17.28 -1.41 -7.84
N SER A 176 18.45 -0.75 -7.81
CA SER A 176 19.23 -0.50 -6.59
C SER A 176 18.69 0.65 -5.73
N GLY A 177 17.90 1.54 -6.32
CA GLY A 177 17.44 2.78 -5.69
C GLY A 177 16.27 2.61 -4.73
N LEU A 178 16.17 3.49 -3.72
CA LEU A 178 14.97 3.56 -2.88
C LEU A 178 13.72 3.93 -3.71
N ARG A 179 13.89 4.75 -4.75
CA ARG A 179 12.80 5.19 -5.62
C ARG A 179 12.13 4.03 -6.36
N PHE A 180 12.89 3.01 -6.76
CA PHE A 180 12.34 1.82 -7.40
C PHE A 180 11.33 1.11 -6.50
N VAL A 181 11.70 0.84 -5.25
CA VAL A 181 10.82 0.15 -4.31
C VAL A 181 9.59 0.98 -3.91
N LEU A 182 9.73 2.31 -3.85
CA LEU A 182 8.61 3.23 -3.63
C LEU A 182 7.67 3.28 -4.84
N ALA A 183 8.20 3.34 -6.06
CA ALA A 183 7.41 3.31 -7.29
C ALA A 183 6.64 1.99 -7.42
N LEU A 184 7.29 0.86 -7.10
CA LEU A 184 6.65 -0.45 -7.07
C LEU A 184 5.46 -0.48 -6.10
N GLU A 185 5.61 0.07 -4.90
CA GLU A 185 4.52 0.21 -3.94
C GLU A 185 3.34 1.01 -4.51
N VAL A 186 3.62 2.17 -5.11
CA VAL A 186 2.58 3.04 -5.68
C VAL A 186 1.84 2.35 -6.82
N CYS A 187 2.57 1.78 -7.78
CA CYS A 187 2.00 1.03 -8.90
C CYS A 187 1.15 -0.16 -8.41
N ARG A 188 1.57 -0.87 -7.36
CA ARG A 188 0.81 -1.98 -6.76
C ARG A 188 -0.48 -1.55 -6.08
N SER A 189 -0.49 -0.35 -5.51
CA SER A 189 -1.60 0.18 -4.71
C SER A 189 -2.74 0.80 -5.53
N MET A 190 -2.50 1.09 -6.81
CA MET A 190 -3.43 1.83 -7.65
C MET A 190 -4.00 1.02 -8.80
N SER A 191 -5.24 1.34 -9.17
CA SER A 191 -5.82 0.91 -10.44
C SER A 191 -5.39 1.83 -11.57
N LYS A 192 -5.40 1.30 -12.80
CA LYS A 192 -5.15 2.07 -14.03
C LYS A 192 -6.06 3.30 -14.14
N SER A 193 -7.36 3.11 -13.94
CA SER A 193 -8.34 4.19 -14.01
C SER A 193 -8.07 5.31 -12.99
N MET A 194 -7.64 4.95 -11.77
CA MET A 194 -7.27 5.96 -10.77
C MET A 194 -5.98 6.70 -11.14
N TRP A 195 -5.01 6.00 -11.74
CA TRP A 195 -3.80 6.62 -12.27
C TRP A 195 -4.13 7.65 -13.35
N GLU A 196 -4.91 7.26 -14.35
CA GLU A 196 -5.33 8.14 -15.44
C GLU A 196 -6.10 9.35 -14.93
N LYS A 197 -6.98 9.16 -13.94
CA LYS A 197 -7.69 10.26 -13.26
C LYS A 197 -6.73 11.26 -12.62
N LYS A 198 -5.69 10.79 -11.93
CA LYS A 198 -4.68 11.66 -11.29
C LYS A 198 -3.83 12.41 -12.31
N VAL A 199 -3.40 11.72 -13.37
CA VAL A 199 -2.69 12.36 -14.50
C VAL A 199 -3.54 13.46 -15.11
N ALA A 200 -4.83 13.20 -15.37
CA ALA A 200 -5.75 14.20 -15.91
C ALA A 200 -5.91 15.43 -14.99
N ILE A 201 -5.87 15.23 -13.67
CA ILE A 201 -5.90 16.34 -12.70
C ILE A 201 -4.62 17.17 -12.82
N TYR A 202 -3.43 16.57 -12.82
CA TYR A 202 -2.19 17.30 -13.01
C TYR A 202 -2.19 18.09 -14.33
N LYS A 203 -2.66 17.48 -15.42
CA LYS A 203 -2.82 18.16 -16.71
C LYS A 203 -3.80 19.33 -16.66
N LYS A 204 -4.92 19.19 -15.95
CA LYS A 204 -5.88 20.29 -15.74
C LYS A 204 -5.21 21.50 -15.05
N TRP A 205 -4.22 21.25 -14.21
CA TRP A 205 -3.44 22.30 -13.55
C TRP A 205 -2.24 22.80 -14.37
N GLY A 206 -2.15 22.42 -15.64
CA GLY A 206 -1.14 22.91 -16.59
C GLY A 206 0.12 22.06 -16.71
N CYS A 207 0.20 20.94 -15.99
CA CYS A 207 1.39 20.09 -16.02
C CYS A 207 1.47 19.27 -17.31
N SER A 208 2.64 19.29 -17.94
CA SER A 208 2.98 18.45 -19.10
C SER A 208 3.19 16.99 -18.70
N ASP A 209 3.18 16.10 -19.70
CA ASP A 209 3.47 14.68 -19.51
C ASP A 209 4.86 14.45 -18.91
N ASP A 210 5.86 15.19 -19.38
CA ASP A 210 7.26 15.04 -18.95
C ASP A 210 7.47 15.52 -17.51
N GLU A 211 6.79 16.59 -17.09
CA GLU A 211 6.84 17.06 -15.69
C GLU A 211 6.21 16.06 -14.72
N ILE A 212 5.10 15.42 -15.13
CA ILE A 212 4.45 14.38 -14.32
C ILE A 212 5.37 13.16 -14.18
N ILE A 213 6.01 12.74 -15.27
CA ILE A 213 6.97 11.63 -15.26
C ILE A 213 8.17 11.98 -14.36
N SER A 214 8.80 13.15 -14.57
CA SER A 214 9.92 13.63 -13.75
C SER A 214 9.58 13.66 -12.26
N ALA A 215 8.39 14.17 -11.91
CA ALA A 215 7.96 14.21 -10.53
C ALA A 215 7.72 12.81 -9.95
N PHE A 216 7.14 11.89 -10.71
CA PHE A 216 6.97 10.50 -10.27
C PHE A 216 8.32 9.79 -10.09
N GLU A 217 9.28 10.01 -11.00
CA GLU A 217 10.64 9.47 -10.88
C GLU A 217 11.33 9.98 -9.61
N LYS A 218 11.21 11.27 -9.31
CA LYS A 218 11.82 11.90 -8.13
C LYS A 218 11.12 11.52 -6.83
N LEU A 219 9.79 11.53 -6.83
CA LEU A 219 8.90 11.37 -5.67
C LEU A 219 7.67 10.52 -6.02
N PRO A 220 7.78 9.17 -6.07
CA PRO A 220 6.68 8.31 -6.49
C PRO A 220 5.37 8.51 -5.71
N GLN A 221 5.47 8.93 -4.44
CA GLN A 221 4.32 9.17 -3.58
C GLN A 221 3.42 10.33 -4.02
N CYS A 222 3.85 11.19 -4.94
CA CYS A 222 2.98 12.21 -5.54
C CYS A 222 1.73 11.59 -6.20
N MET A 223 1.81 10.31 -6.57
CA MET A 223 0.69 9.56 -7.13
C MET A 223 -0.11 8.76 -6.07
N SER A 224 0.42 8.52 -4.86
CA SER A 224 -0.26 7.73 -3.82
C SER A 224 -1.19 8.53 -2.90
N VAL A 225 -1.06 9.85 -2.85
CA VAL A 225 -1.94 10.75 -2.07
C VAL A 225 -3.38 10.76 -2.61
N SER A 226 -4.36 11.33 -1.91
CA SER A 226 -5.75 11.37 -2.43
C SER A 226 -5.90 12.38 -3.57
N VAL A 227 -6.91 12.20 -4.43
CA VAL A 227 -7.27 13.21 -5.45
C VAL A 227 -7.58 14.56 -4.81
N ASP A 228 -8.34 14.57 -3.73
CA ASP A 228 -8.74 15.81 -3.04
C ASP A 228 -7.53 16.55 -2.48
N LYS A 229 -6.53 15.83 -1.94
CA LYS A 229 -5.27 16.44 -1.48
C LYS A 229 -4.49 17.05 -2.63
N ILE A 230 -4.42 16.37 -3.79
CA ILE A 230 -3.78 16.92 -5.00
C ILE A 230 -4.47 18.22 -5.41
N MET A 231 -5.80 18.23 -5.52
CA MET A 231 -6.53 19.43 -5.92
C MET A 231 -6.33 20.59 -4.94
N ALA A 232 -6.42 20.33 -3.63
CA ALA A 232 -6.26 21.36 -2.61
C ALA A 232 -4.86 21.97 -2.59
N VAL A 233 -3.82 21.14 -2.73
CA VAL A 233 -2.43 21.64 -2.78
C VAL A 233 -2.18 22.41 -4.08
N MET A 234 -2.66 21.93 -5.23
CA MET A 234 -2.49 22.65 -6.49
C MET A 234 -3.23 23.99 -6.50
N ASP A 235 -4.47 24.03 -5.96
CA ASP A 235 -5.25 25.26 -5.82
C ASP A 235 -4.52 26.30 -4.97
N PHE A 236 -4.02 25.88 -3.79
CA PHE A 236 -3.25 26.76 -2.93
C PHE A 236 -1.97 27.28 -3.61
N LEU A 237 -1.21 26.41 -4.28
CA LEU A 237 0.04 26.81 -4.92
C LEU A 237 -0.18 27.76 -6.10
N VAL A 238 -1.14 27.47 -6.97
CA VAL A 238 -1.37 28.26 -8.18
C VAL A 238 -2.14 29.54 -7.85
N ASN A 239 -3.26 29.42 -7.15
CA ASN A 239 -4.19 30.54 -6.97
C ASN A 239 -3.82 31.44 -5.78
N ASN A 240 -3.29 30.88 -4.67
CA ASN A 240 -2.99 31.67 -3.48
C ASN A 240 -1.55 32.18 -3.47
N MET A 241 -0.60 31.36 -3.94
CA MET A 241 0.83 31.67 -3.90
C MET A 241 1.37 32.24 -5.21
N GLY A 242 0.56 32.27 -6.28
CA GLY A 242 0.94 32.83 -7.58
C GLY A 242 2.07 32.07 -8.27
N PHE A 243 2.25 30.79 -7.92
CA PHE A 243 3.28 29.97 -8.53
C PHE A 243 2.90 29.58 -9.98
N ASP A 244 3.90 29.54 -10.86
CA ASP A 244 3.74 29.07 -12.25
C ASP A 244 3.30 27.59 -12.32
N HIS A 245 2.65 27.20 -13.42
CA HIS A 245 2.02 25.89 -13.61
C HIS A 245 3.02 24.71 -13.75
N SER A 246 4.33 24.99 -13.84
CA SER A 246 5.44 24.05 -14.06
C SER A 246 5.93 23.26 -12.84
N LEU A 247 5.08 23.03 -11.82
CA LEU A 247 5.54 22.76 -10.45
C LEU A 247 5.13 21.43 -9.83
N VAL A 248 4.94 20.37 -10.62
CA VAL A 248 4.66 19.03 -10.07
C VAL A 248 5.70 18.62 -9.02
N GLU A 249 6.97 19.06 -9.14
CA GLU A 249 8.01 18.76 -8.14
C GLU A 249 7.83 19.49 -6.81
N LYS A 250 7.41 20.77 -6.83
CA LYS A 250 7.09 21.51 -5.60
C LYS A 250 5.78 21.03 -4.99
N ALA A 251 4.78 20.74 -5.82
CA ALA A 251 3.53 20.11 -5.36
C ALA A 251 3.80 18.73 -4.76
N ALA A 252 4.58 17.88 -5.43
CA ALA A 252 4.95 16.55 -4.95
C ALA A 252 5.68 16.59 -3.60
N THR A 253 6.52 17.60 -3.38
CA THR A 253 7.20 17.81 -2.09
C THR A 253 6.21 18.23 -1.00
N ASN A 254 5.26 19.13 -1.31
CA ASN A 254 4.24 19.60 -0.36
C ASN A 254 3.07 18.61 -0.14
N LEU A 255 2.94 17.60 -1.00
CA LEU A 255 1.93 16.54 -0.90
C LEU A 255 2.29 15.49 0.14
N LEU A 256 3.54 15.41 0.57
CA LEU A 256 4.04 14.47 1.56
C LEU A 256 4.03 15.07 2.97
#